data_AF-A0A179F8T3-F1
#
_entry.id   AF-A0A179F8T3-F1
#
_cell.length_a   1.000
_cell.length_b   1.000
_cell.length_c   1.000
_cell.angle_alpha   90.00
_cell.angle_beta   90.00
_cell.angle_gamma   90.00
#
_symmetry.space_group_name_H-M   'P 1'
#
loop_
_entity.id
_entity.type
_entity.pdbx_description
1 polymer ?
#
loop_
_entity_poly.entity_id
_entity_poly.type
_entity_poly.pdbx_seq_one_letter_code
_entity_poly.pdbx_strand_id
1 'polypeptide(L)'
;MGCQYNSTLAYSVLRTQDLHDQCHSPPSDAEDLKPDIIQSRHWLVQNNQYYSKNDNLFCFGKPRSVLLCKLEGRLKGLLANSSPLILVVHGGHRQTTLLQKLNINLAPVFTLDTTSCPLSTPDFLHLSLKRLLQAFSIPFTGDRLHVAGNDAHFTLRVLLMIAVTDVQRELDEAPAWVPVFEAIA
;
A
#
# COMPACT_ATOMS: atom_id res chain seq x y z
N MET A 1 1.68 -28.12 22.07
CA MET A 1 2.80 -27.66 21.24
C MET A 1 2.43 -26.31 20.65
N GLY A 2 3.00 -25.23 21.18
CA GLY A 2 2.64 -23.86 20.81
C GLY A 2 3.45 -23.38 19.63
N CYS A 3 2.80 -23.17 18.48
CA CYS A 3 3.40 -22.45 17.37
C CYS A 3 3.55 -20.97 17.75
N GLN A 4 4.75 -20.54 18.11
CA GLN A 4 5.12 -19.12 18.23
C GLN A 4 5.35 -18.56 16.81
N TYR A 5 4.29 -18.12 16.13
CA TYR A 5 4.43 -17.28 14.94
C TYR A 5 4.23 -15.82 15.34
N ASN A 6 5.33 -15.09 15.53
CA ASN A 6 5.32 -13.64 15.67
C ASN A 6 5.15 -13.03 14.28
N SER A 7 3.91 -12.80 13.86
CA SER A 7 3.61 -12.33 12.50
C SER A 7 2.89 -10.98 12.53
N THR A 8 3.26 -10.09 11.62
CA THR A 8 2.51 -8.86 11.34
C THR A 8 1.73 -9.03 10.05
N LEU A 9 0.47 -8.60 10.02
CA LEU A 9 -0.29 -8.44 8.79
C LEU A 9 -0.60 -6.97 8.63
N ALA A 10 -0.37 -6.42 7.44
CA ALA A 10 -0.69 -5.04 7.17
C ALA A 10 -1.20 -4.87 5.75
N TYR A 11 -2.00 -3.83 5.55
CA TYR A 11 -2.53 -3.45 4.26
C TYR A 11 -2.74 -1.95 4.21
N SER A 12 -2.78 -1.44 2.99
CA SER A 12 -3.15 -0.07 2.68
C SER A 12 -4.25 -0.10 1.63
N VAL A 13 -5.22 0.80 1.76
CA VAL A 13 -6.35 0.92 0.85
C VAL A 13 -6.37 2.32 0.27
N LEU A 14 -6.51 2.40 -1.04
CA LEU A 14 -6.77 3.62 -1.78
C LEU A 14 -8.06 3.40 -2.57
N ARG A 15 -9.09 4.21 -2.33
CA ARG A 15 -10.33 4.11 -3.09
C ARG A 15 -10.20 4.99 -4.33
N THR A 16 -10.45 4.42 -5.49
CA THR A 16 -10.41 5.15 -6.76
C THR A 16 -11.46 6.25 -6.82
N GLN A 17 -12.57 6.13 -6.10
CA GLN A 17 -13.54 7.21 -5.95
C GLN A 17 -12.93 8.44 -5.27
N ASP A 18 -12.12 8.26 -4.22
CA ASP A 18 -11.47 9.38 -3.54
C ASP A 18 -10.46 10.08 -4.48
N LEU A 19 -9.77 9.33 -5.34
CA LEU A 19 -8.91 9.89 -6.39
C LEU A 19 -9.72 10.65 -7.44
N HIS A 20 -10.82 10.05 -7.90
CA HIS A 20 -11.71 10.65 -8.88
C HIS A 20 -12.27 11.98 -8.37
N ASP A 21 -12.77 12.00 -7.13
CA ASP A 21 -13.32 13.20 -6.51
C ASP A 21 -12.26 14.31 -6.41
N GLN A 22 -11.01 13.98 -6.08
CA GLN A 22 -9.92 14.97 -6.05
C GLN A 22 -9.56 15.50 -7.44
N CYS A 23 -9.60 14.66 -8.49
CA CYS A 23 -9.34 15.10 -9.86
C CYS A 23 -10.43 16.04 -10.41
N HIS A 24 -11.65 16.01 -9.84
CA HIS A 24 -12.80 16.78 -10.32
C HIS A 24 -13.27 17.85 -9.33
N SER A 25 -12.58 18.01 -8.20
CA SER A 25 -12.83 19.11 -7.27
C SER A 25 -12.23 20.40 -7.85
N PRO A 26 -12.94 21.55 -7.75
CA PRO A 26 -12.36 22.82 -8.17
C PRO A 26 -11.08 23.09 -7.39
N PRO A 27 -10.06 23.75 -7.98
CA PRO A 27 -8.81 24.08 -7.30
C PRO A 27 -9.10 25.10 -6.19
N SER A 28 -9.51 24.60 -5.04
CA SER A 28 -9.18 25.21 -3.76
C SER A 28 -7.70 24.94 -3.55
N ASP A 29 -6.98 25.89 -2.94
CA ASP A 29 -5.54 25.85 -2.77
C ASP A 29 -5.03 24.45 -2.34
N ALA A 30 -3.83 24.08 -2.79
CA ALA A 30 -3.20 22.76 -2.62
C ALA A 30 -3.11 22.22 -1.17
N GLU A 31 -3.63 22.96 -0.19
CA GLU A 31 -3.78 22.59 1.22
C GLU A 31 -5.01 21.69 1.50
N ASP A 32 -5.96 21.54 0.57
CA ASP A 32 -7.20 20.76 0.78
C ASP A 32 -7.14 19.28 0.34
N LEU A 33 -5.96 18.78 -0.04
CA LEU A 33 -5.79 17.33 -0.25
C LEU A 33 -6.11 16.62 1.06
N LYS A 34 -7.14 15.74 1.06
CA LYS A 34 -7.50 14.96 2.24
C LYS A 34 -6.25 14.22 2.74
N PRO A 35 -5.71 14.53 3.95
CA PRO A 35 -4.40 14.05 4.39
C PRO A 35 -4.30 12.53 4.63
N ASP A 36 -5.32 11.76 4.28
CA ASP A 36 -5.43 10.33 4.57
C ASP A 36 -6.09 9.53 3.41
N ILE A 37 -5.86 9.93 2.15
CA ILE A 37 -6.47 9.22 1.01
C ILE A 37 -6.00 7.75 0.91
N ILE A 38 -4.74 7.48 1.27
CA ILE A 38 -4.24 6.12 1.47
C ILE A 38 -4.41 5.75 2.95
N GLN A 39 -5.36 4.84 3.21
CA GLN A 39 -5.62 4.36 4.57
C GLN A 39 -4.82 3.11 4.87
N SER A 40 -3.90 3.21 5.84
CA SER A 40 -3.05 2.10 6.24
C SER A 40 -3.43 1.50 7.59
N ARG A 41 -3.24 0.20 7.71
CA ARG A 41 -3.51 -0.58 8.91
C ARG A 41 -2.39 -1.57 9.14
N HIS A 42 -1.86 -1.56 10.36
CA HIS A 42 -0.81 -2.49 10.80
C HIS A 42 -1.35 -3.35 11.95
N TRP A 43 -1.43 -4.65 11.74
CA TRP A 43 -1.93 -5.60 12.73
C TRP A 43 -0.82 -6.50 13.25
N LEU A 44 -0.76 -6.55 14.58
CA LEU A 44 0.14 -7.42 15.34
C LEU A 44 -0.62 -8.70 15.68
N VAL A 45 -0.16 -9.84 15.16
CA VAL A 45 -0.87 -11.11 15.34
C VAL A 45 -0.28 -11.87 16.53
N GLN A 46 -1.16 -12.31 17.44
CA GLN A 46 -0.92 -13.32 18.49
C GLN A 46 -0.11 -12.97 19.74
N ASN A 47 0.60 -11.84 19.87
CA ASN A 47 1.32 -11.55 21.13
C ASN A 47 1.36 -10.06 21.55
N ASN A 48 0.62 -9.72 22.62
CA ASN A 48 0.58 -8.38 23.21
C ASN A 48 1.88 -8.00 23.96
N GLN A 49 2.70 -8.98 24.37
CA GLN A 49 3.90 -8.73 25.20
C GLN A 49 5.17 -8.46 24.39
N TYR A 50 5.19 -8.79 23.09
CA TYR A 50 6.42 -8.70 22.27
C TYR A 50 6.60 -7.33 21.56
N TYR A 51 5.51 -6.59 21.31
CA TYR A 51 5.54 -5.44 20.41
C TYR A 51 5.62 -4.06 21.07
N SER A 52 5.67 -3.98 22.40
CA SER A 52 5.81 -2.69 23.12
C SER A 52 7.07 -1.89 22.76
N LYS A 53 8.04 -2.49 22.04
CA LYS A 53 9.25 -1.82 21.55
C LYS A 53 9.14 -1.20 20.15
N ASN A 54 8.22 -1.68 19.30
CA ASN A 54 8.12 -1.25 17.88
C ASN A 54 6.82 -0.51 17.54
N ASP A 55 5.96 -0.24 18.54
CA ASP A 55 4.67 0.43 18.33
C ASP A 55 4.79 1.82 17.68
N ASN A 56 5.96 2.47 17.80
CA ASN A 56 6.22 3.81 17.27
C ASN A 56 6.83 3.85 15.86
N LEU A 57 7.14 2.69 15.25
CA LEU A 57 7.77 2.65 13.92
C LEU A 57 6.78 2.76 12.76
N PHE A 58 5.49 2.44 13.00
CA PHE A 58 4.44 2.61 12.01
C PHE A 58 4.10 4.11 11.84
N CYS A 59 4.26 4.65 10.63
CA CYS A 59 4.08 6.07 10.36
C CYS A 59 2.61 6.50 10.24
N PHE A 60 1.76 5.60 9.78
CA PHE A 60 0.44 5.94 9.22
C PHE A 60 -0.70 5.60 10.19
N GLY A 61 -0.44 5.79 11.49
CA GLY A 61 -1.40 5.59 12.57
C GLY A 61 -0.86 4.72 13.69
N LYS A 62 -1.75 3.98 14.35
CA LYS A 62 -1.40 3.12 15.49
C LYS A 62 -1.56 1.63 15.14
N PRO A 63 -0.56 0.79 15.44
CA PRO A 63 -0.71 -0.66 15.37
C PRO A 63 -1.89 -1.16 16.19
N ARG A 64 -2.52 -2.26 15.74
CA ARG A 64 -3.60 -2.91 16.49
C ARG A 64 -3.29 -4.38 16.70
N SER A 65 -3.47 -4.87 17.92
CA SER A 65 -3.39 -6.31 18.19
C SER A 65 -4.65 -7.02 17.67
N VAL A 66 -4.44 -8.17 17.02
CA VAL A 66 -5.50 -9.02 16.49
C VAL A 66 -5.18 -10.48 16.81
N LEU A 67 -6.18 -11.20 17.33
CA LEU A 67 -6.09 -12.64 17.48
C LEU A 67 -6.12 -13.30 16.10
N LEU A 68 -5.25 -14.29 15.88
CA LEU A 68 -5.18 -15.03 14.62
C LEU A 68 -6.55 -15.59 14.20
N CYS A 69 -7.32 -16.13 15.16
CA CYS A 69 -8.67 -16.66 14.90
C CYS A 69 -9.71 -15.61 14.49
N LYS A 70 -9.44 -14.31 14.68
CA LYS A 70 -10.30 -13.19 14.27
C LYS A 70 -9.82 -12.52 12.98
N LEU A 71 -8.64 -12.90 12.47
CA LEU A 71 -8.00 -12.27 11.34
C LEU A 71 -8.83 -12.42 10.06
N GLU A 72 -9.28 -13.65 9.77
CA GLU A 72 -10.10 -13.95 8.60
C GLU A 72 -11.40 -13.13 8.59
N GLY A 73 -12.16 -13.15 9.70
CA GLY A 73 -13.41 -12.39 9.81
C GLY A 73 -13.22 -10.88 9.67
N ARG A 74 -12.12 -10.33 10.20
CA ARG A 74 -11.79 -8.90 10.03
C ARG A 74 -11.43 -8.53 8.60
N LEU A 75 -10.68 -9.39 7.90
CA LEU A 75 -10.34 -9.15 6.50
C LEU A 75 -11.58 -9.28 5.61
N LYS A 76 -12.39 -10.32 5.81
CA LYS A 76 -13.66 -10.49 5.09
C LYS A 76 -14.59 -9.28 5.31
N GLY A 77 -14.76 -8.83 6.55
CA GLY A 77 -15.58 -7.66 6.86
C GLY A 77 -15.07 -6.36 6.21
N LEU A 78 -13.76 -6.20 6.11
CA LEU A 78 -13.16 -5.05 5.43
C LEU A 78 -13.37 -5.10 3.91
N LEU A 79 -13.26 -6.29 3.33
CA LEU A 79 -13.32 -6.48 1.89
C LEU A 79 -14.74 -6.66 1.35
N ALA A 80 -15.73 -6.90 2.22
CA ALA A 80 -17.12 -7.15 1.85
C ALA A 80 -17.71 -6.08 0.91
N ASN A 81 -17.27 -4.83 1.05
CA ASN A 81 -17.72 -3.69 0.24
C ASN A 81 -16.60 -3.12 -0.66
N SER A 82 -15.54 -3.89 -0.93
CA SER A 82 -14.35 -3.42 -1.64
C SER A 82 -14.23 -4.00 -3.07
N SER A 83 -15.36 -4.22 -3.75
CA SER A 83 -15.40 -4.76 -5.12
C SER A 83 -15.74 -3.66 -6.14
N PRO A 84 -15.04 -3.58 -7.29
CA PRO A 84 -13.94 -4.45 -7.71
C PRO A 84 -12.62 -4.14 -6.99
N LEU A 85 -11.83 -5.18 -6.69
CA LEU A 85 -10.55 -5.07 -5.96
C LEU A 85 -9.35 -5.22 -6.90
N ILE A 86 -8.43 -4.26 -6.89
CA ILE A 86 -7.10 -4.41 -7.48
C ILE A 86 -6.11 -4.69 -6.35
N LEU A 87 -5.37 -5.80 -6.46
CA LEU A 87 -4.34 -6.15 -5.48
C LEU A 87 -3.01 -5.55 -5.91
N VAL A 88 -2.38 -4.75 -5.05
CA VAL A 88 -1.05 -4.18 -5.30
C VAL A 88 -0.05 -4.81 -4.36
N VAL A 89 1.07 -5.28 -4.90
CA VAL A 89 2.15 -5.93 -4.17
C VAL A 89 3.52 -5.42 -4.61
N HIS A 90 4.54 -5.71 -3.80
CA HIS A 90 5.94 -5.49 -4.12
C HIS A 90 6.71 -6.78 -3.89
N GLY A 91 7.00 -7.53 -4.96
CA GLY A 91 7.64 -8.84 -4.89
C GLY A 91 6.74 -9.90 -4.25
N GLY A 92 5.46 -9.91 -4.65
CA GLY A 92 4.32 -10.44 -3.88
C GLY A 92 4.24 -11.95 -3.68
N HIS A 93 5.12 -12.73 -4.32
CA HIS A 93 4.95 -14.19 -4.43
C HIS A 93 4.79 -14.89 -3.07
N ARG A 94 5.51 -14.42 -2.04
CA ARG A 94 5.44 -15.00 -0.68
C ARG A 94 4.21 -14.53 0.11
N GLN A 95 3.75 -13.30 -0.08
CA GLN A 95 2.58 -12.76 0.63
C GLN A 95 1.28 -13.43 0.18
N THR A 96 1.12 -13.73 -1.12
CA THR A 96 -0.11 -14.37 -1.65
C THR A 96 -0.29 -15.78 -1.11
N THR A 97 0.80 -16.54 -0.97
CA THR A 97 0.78 -17.88 -0.34
C THR A 97 0.35 -17.83 1.13
N LEU A 98 0.73 -16.79 1.87
CA LEU A 98 0.32 -16.62 3.27
C LEU A 98 -1.20 -16.37 3.38
N LEU A 99 -1.76 -15.52 2.51
CA LEU A 99 -3.20 -15.26 2.49
C LEU A 99 -4.00 -16.52 2.15
N GLN A 100 -3.52 -17.32 1.18
CA GLN A 100 -4.11 -18.62 0.85
C GLN A 100 -4.08 -19.59 2.04
N LYS A 101 -2.95 -19.68 2.75
CA LYS A 101 -2.81 -20.52 3.96
C LYS A 101 -3.74 -20.09 5.10
N LEU A 102 -4.12 -18.82 5.13
CA LEU A 102 -5.09 -18.27 6.07
C LEU A 102 -6.54 -18.37 5.57
N ASN A 103 -6.78 -19.09 4.48
CA ASN A 103 -8.08 -19.26 3.82
C ASN A 103 -8.75 -17.93 3.44
N ILE A 104 -7.93 -16.91 3.14
CA ILE A 104 -8.39 -15.60 2.69
C ILE A 104 -8.30 -15.58 1.17
N ASN A 105 -9.45 -15.63 0.51
CA ASN A 105 -9.55 -15.40 -0.92
C ASN A 105 -9.96 -13.95 -1.17
N LEU A 106 -9.03 -13.13 -1.67
CA LEU A 106 -9.27 -11.73 -2.01
C LEU A 106 -10.02 -11.55 -3.34
N ALA A 107 -10.01 -12.56 -4.22
CA ALA A 107 -10.59 -12.53 -5.57
C ALA A 107 -10.36 -11.18 -6.32
N PRO A 108 -9.11 -10.70 -6.44
CA PRO A 108 -8.86 -9.44 -7.12
C PRO A 108 -9.15 -9.56 -8.62
N VAL A 109 -9.71 -8.50 -9.22
CA VAL A 109 -9.92 -8.43 -10.68
C VAL A 109 -8.60 -8.30 -11.43
N PHE A 110 -7.58 -7.74 -10.77
CA PHE A 110 -6.24 -7.58 -11.31
C PHE A 110 -5.21 -7.53 -10.18
N THR A 111 -3.98 -7.99 -10.45
CA THR A 111 -2.85 -7.88 -9.52
C THR A 111 -1.71 -7.11 -10.16
N LEU A 112 -1.28 -6.03 -9.51
CA LEU A 112 -0.13 -5.22 -9.90
C LEU A 112 1.03 -5.54 -8.97
N ASP A 113 2.14 -6.04 -9.53
CA ASP A 113 3.41 -6.15 -8.79
C ASP A 113 4.36 -5.05 -9.23
N THR A 114 4.68 -4.14 -8.32
CA THR A 114 5.57 -3.01 -8.57
C THR A 114 7.01 -3.42 -8.92
N THR A 115 7.44 -4.65 -8.61
CA THR A 115 8.78 -5.16 -8.99
C THR A 115 8.86 -5.66 -10.42
N SER A 116 7.72 -6.02 -11.02
CA SER A 116 7.62 -6.58 -12.36
C SER A 116 6.72 -5.74 -13.26
N CYS A 117 6.30 -4.56 -12.81
CA CYS A 117 5.43 -3.68 -13.58
C CYS A 117 6.24 -3.17 -14.77
N PRO A 118 5.92 -3.60 -16.00
CA PRO A 118 6.69 -3.25 -17.19
C PRO A 118 6.28 -1.89 -17.75
N LEU A 119 5.61 -1.04 -16.94
CA LEU A 119 5.38 0.37 -17.28
C LEU A 119 6.76 0.94 -17.63
N SER A 120 6.85 1.48 -18.83
CA SER A 120 7.85 1.14 -19.86
C SER A 120 9.30 1.63 -19.57
N THR A 121 9.64 1.90 -18.31
CA THR A 121 10.97 2.21 -17.77
C THR A 121 11.68 0.93 -17.32
N PRO A 122 12.60 0.37 -18.12
CA PRO A 122 13.39 -0.81 -17.72
C PRO A 122 14.23 -0.53 -16.47
N ASP A 123 14.53 0.76 -16.22
CA ASP A 123 15.34 1.27 -15.13
C ASP A 123 14.78 0.94 -13.73
N PHE A 124 13.46 0.67 -13.64
CA PHE A 124 12.79 0.40 -12.37
C PHE A 124 12.46 -1.09 -12.13
N LEU A 125 12.75 -1.95 -13.11
CA LEU A 125 12.50 -3.38 -12.98
C LEU A 125 13.33 -3.99 -11.85
N HIS A 126 12.67 -4.81 -11.03
CA HIS A 126 13.27 -5.53 -9.90
C HIS A 126 13.96 -4.65 -8.85
N LEU A 127 13.72 -3.34 -8.85
CA LEU A 127 14.20 -2.46 -7.80
C LEU A 127 13.49 -2.78 -6.49
N SER A 128 14.27 -2.78 -5.39
CA SER A 128 13.71 -2.81 -4.04
C SER A 128 12.84 -1.58 -3.79
N LEU A 129 11.84 -1.70 -2.91
CA LEU A 129 10.98 -0.58 -2.50
C LEU A 129 11.78 0.67 -2.12
N LYS A 130 12.85 0.51 -1.35
CA LYS A 130 13.75 1.63 -0.97
C LYS A 130 14.30 2.39 -2.18
N ARG A 131 14.74 1.67 -3.21
CA ARG A 131 15.31 2.27 -4.42
C ARG A 131 14.23 2.96 -5.26
N LEU A 132 13.01 2.41 -5.31
CA LEU A 132 11.88 3.07 -5.97
C LEU A 132 11.48 4.36 -5.24
N LEU A 133 11.42 4.34 -3.91
CA LEU A 133 11.16 5.55 -3.11
C LEU A 133 12.21 6.63 -3.34
N GLN A 134 13.49 6.25 -3.44
CA GLN A 134 14.57 7.17 -3.77
C GLN A 134 14.47 7.72 -5.21
N ALA A 135 14.18 6.84 -6.19
CA ALA A 135 14.07 7.23 -7.60
C ALA A 135 12.93 8.23 -7.82
N PHE A 136 11.80 8.04 -7.14
CA PHE A 136 10.63 8.92 -7.23
C PHE A 136 10.65 10.07 -6.21
N SER A 137 11.74 10.25 -5.46
CA SER A 137 11.86 11.28 -4.41
C SER A 137 10.73 11.27 -3.37
N ILE A 138 10.16 10.08 -3.11
CA ILE A 138 9.10 9.89 -2.12
C ILE A 138 9.72 9.95 -0.71
N PRO A 139 9.28 10.86 0.18
CA PRO A 139 9.87 10.98 1.51
C PRO A 139 9.68 9.73 2.37
N PHE A 140 10.77 9.20 2.91
CA PHE A 140 10.76 8.11 3.89
C PHE A 140 11.93 8.21 4.87
N THR A 141 11.81 7.58 6.02
CA THR A 141 12.93 7.37 6.96
C THR A 141 13.37 5.92 6.88
N GLY A 142 14.67 5.66 6.67
CA GLY A 142 15.18 4.33 6.36
C GLY A 142 14.97 3.27 7.44
N ASP A 143 14.95 3.69 8.71
CA ASP A 143 14.63 2.87 9.89
C ASP A 143 13.15 2.47 9.99
N ARG A 144 12.28 3.11 9.19
CA ARG A 144 10.84 2.82 9.14
C ARG A 144 10.44 1.89 8.00
N LEU A 145 11.38 1.51 7.13
CA LEU A 145 11.19 0.40 6.19
C LEU A 145 11.26 -0.94 6.91
N HIS A 146 10.71 -2.00 6.31
CA HIS A 146 10.55 -3.34 6.93
C HIS A 146 9.46 -3.40 8.01
N VAL A 147 8.70 -2.33 8.19
CA VAL A 147 7.43 -2.35 8.91
C VAL A 147 6.35 -2.60 7.87
N ALA A 148 5.68 -3.75 7.94
CA ALA A 148 4.72 -4.17 6.90
C ALA A 148 3.65 -3.12 6.55
N GLY A 149 3.23 -2.31 7.52
CA GLY A 149 2.25 -1.24 7.30
C GLY A 149 2.82 -0.04 6.54
N ASN A 150 4.08 0.30 6.80
CA ASN A 150 4.77 1.34 6.05
C ASN A 150 5.06 0.85 4.63
N ASP A 151 5.56 -0.38 4.49
CA ASP A 151 5.87 -0.98 3.18
C ASP A 151 4.62 -1.04 2.29
N ALA A 152 3.46 -1.43 2.83
CA ALA A 152 2.20 -1.44 2.10
C ALA A 152 1.75 -0.03 1.66
N HIS A 153 1.93 0.98 2.52
CA HIS A 153 1.60 2.37 2.19
C HIS A 153 2.51 2.90 1.08
N PHE A 154 3.81 2.76 1.26
CA PHE A 154 4.82 3.19 0.30
C PHE A 154 4.71 2.46 -1.04
N THR A 155 4.28 1.19 -1.05
CA THR A 155 4.00 0.46 -2.29
C THR A 155 2.89 1.12 -3.12
N LEU A 156 1.83 1.64 -2.48
CA LEU A 156 0.77 2.36 -3.20
C LEU A 156 1.27 3.71 -3.72
N ARG A 157 2.05 4.46 -2.92
CA ARG A 157 2.67 5.72 -3.38
C ARG A 157 3.58 5.50 -4.58
N VAL A 158 4.43 4.47 -4.51
CA VAL A 158 5.27 4.04 -5.64
C VAL A 158 4.44 3.69 -6.87
N LEU A 159 3.34 2.96 -6.73
CA LEU A 159 2.46 2.64 -7.87
C LEU A 159 1.93 3.92 -8.56
N LEU A 160 1.51 4.91 -7.78
CA LEU A 160 1.04 6.19 -8.32
C LEU A 160 2.15 6.91 -9.11
N MET A 161 3.38 6.95 -8.58
CA MET A 161 4.51 7.55 -9.31
C MET A 161 4.93 6.77 -10.54
N ILE A 162 4.81 5.44 -10.55
CA ILE A 162 5.03 4.66 -11.77
C ILE A 162 3.99 5.08 -12.83
N ALA A 163 2.72 5.22 -12.46
CA ALA A 163 1.68 5.66 -13.40
C ALA A 163 1.92 7.10 -13.93
N VAL A 164 2.33 8.02 -13.06
CA VAL A 164 2.73 9.39 -13.44
C VAL A 164 3.89 9.35 -14.44
N THR A 165 4.95 8.62 -14.11
CA THR A 165 6.17 8.56 -14.93
C THR A 165 5.92 7.93 -16.29
N ASP A 166 5.09 6.89 -16.33
CA ASP A 166 4.72 6.22 -17.58
C ASP A 166 4.01 7.19 -18.52
N VAL A 167 3.02 7.91 -18.00
CA VAL A 167 2.20 8.84 -18.78
C VAL A 167 2.96 10.09 -19.22
N GLN A 168 3.80 10.66 -18.36
CA GLN A 168 4.64 11.81 -18.71
C GLN A 168 5.64 11.52 -19.84
N ARG A 169 5.98 10.25 -20.05
CA ARG A 169 6.88 9.85 -21.13
C ARG A 169 6.12 9.54 -22.42
N GLU A 170 4.95 8.91 -22.33
CA GLU A 170 4.20 8.46 -23.51
C GLU A 170 3.28 9.56 -24.08
N LEU A 171 2.88 10.54 -23.25
CA LEU A 171 1.99 11.64 -23.66
C LEU A 171 2.72 12.99 -23.63
N ASP A 172 2.53 13.79 -24.68
CA ASP A 172 3.05 15.16 -24.75
C ASP A 172 2.35 16.11 -23.76
N GLU A 173 1.06 15.87 -23.49
CA GLU A 173 0.26 16.64 -22.54
C GLU A 173 -0.13 15.78 -21.34
N ALA A 174 0.23 16.23 -20.14
CA ALA A 174 -0.08 15.54 -18.90
C ALA A 174 -1.60 15.59 -18.60
N PRO A 175 -2.25 14.45 -18.37
CA PRO A 175 -3.65 14.42 -17.93
C PRO A 175 -3.87 15.16 -16.61
N ALA A 176 -5.09 15.66 -16.41
CA ALA A 176 -5.46 16.42 -15.21
C ALA A 176 -5.29 15.67 -13.87
N TRP A 177 -5.22 14.33 -13.89
CA TRP A 177 -4.99 13.52 -12.69
C TRP A 177 -3.51 13.42 -12.29
N VAL A 178 -2.56 13.77 -13.18
CA VAL A 178 -1.11 13.66 -12.91
C VAL A 178 -0.70 14.45 -11.66
N PRO A 179 -1.05 15.75 -11.53
CA PRO A 179 -0.69 16.53 -10.34
C PRO A 179 -1.31 15.97 -9.04
N VAL A 180 -2.51 15.38 -9.12
CA VAL A 180 -3.17 14.74 -7.97
C VAL A 180 -2.38 13.50 -7.53
N PHE A 181 -1.93 12.69 -8.48
CA PHE A 181 -1.16 11.48 -8.16
C PHE A 181 0.21 11.84 -7.59
N GLU A 182 0.89 12.83 -8.16
CA GLU A 182 2.17 13.36 -7.63
C GLU A 182 2.03 13.87 -6.20
N ALA A 183 0.93 14.57 -5.87
CA ALA A 183 0.73 15.14 -4.55
C ALA A 183 0.38 14.09 -3.48
N ILE A 184 -0.23 12.97 -3.87
CA ILE A 184 -0.55 11.85 -2.97
C ILE A 184 0.67 10.94 -2.75
N ALA A 185 1.49 10.80 -3.79
CA ALA A 185 2.60 9.87 -3.83
C ALA A 185 3.84 10.39 -3.11
#